data_AF-A0A956Z0T9-F1
#
_entry.id   AF-A0A956Z0T9-F1
#
_cell.length_a   1.000
_cell.length_b   1.000
_cell.length_c   1.000
_cell.angle_alpha   90.00
_cell.angle_beta   90.00
_cell.angle_gamma   90.00
#
_symmetry.space_group_name_H-M   'P 1'
#
loop_
_entity.id
_entity.type
_entity.pdbx_description
1 polymer ?
#
loop_
_entity_poly.entity_id
_entity_poly.type
_entity_poly.pdbx_seq_one_letter_code
_entity_poly.pdbx_strand_id
1 'polypeptide(L)'
;MQPANAHSKLRVADIMTRNPVTVQSGQTLRAALETMDAHDCHHLPVLSSSGHLVGVVTARECRLALRLPELVRDDWHEHEMIDKLRVRDIMNTSVVVAEPNTFAQEAARLMLLNYATCIAILLGE
;
A
#
# COMPACT_ATOMS: atom_id res chain seq x y z
N MET A 1 -3.25 37.56 -15.97
CA MET A 1 -2.63 37.11 -14.72
C MET A 1 -3.17 35.74 -14.38
N GLN A 2 -2.37 34.67 -14.50
CA GLN A 2 -2.73 33.36 -13.96
C GLN A 2 -2.76 33.46 -12.42
N PRO A 3 -3.68 32.79 -11.71
CA PRO A 3 -3.65 32.79 -10.25
C PRO A 3 -2.34 32.13 -9.81
N ALA A 4 -1.57 32.84 -8.98
CA ALA A 4 -0.37 32.30 -8.37
C ALA A 4 -0.75 31.04 -7.58
N ASN A 5 -0.22 29.90 -8.02
CA ASN A 5 -0.58 28.56 -7.57
C ASN A 5 -0.25 28.41 -6.06
N ALA A 6 -1.28 28.55 -5.21
CA ALA A 6 -1.15 28.49 -3.74
C ALA A 6 -0.55 27.16 -3.23
N HIS A 7 -0.53 26.13 -4.09
CA HIS A 7 0.04 24.83 -3.76
C HIS A 7 1.58 24.81 -3.78
N SER A 8 2.27 25.82 -4.34
CA SER A 8 3.74 25.79 -4.60
C SER A 8 4.65 25.59 -3.38
N LYS A 9 4.10 25.64 -2.16
CA LYS A 9 4.84 25.43 -0.91
C LYS A 9 4.30 24.30 -0.03
N LEU A 10 3.18 23.66 -0.40
CA LEU A 10 2.59 22.58 0.40
C LEU A 10 3.50 21.35 0.36
N ARG A 11 3.93 20.84 1.52
CA ARG A 11 4.76 19.64 1.60
C ARG A 11 3.89 18.42 1.89
N VAL A 12 4.38 17.25 1.50
CA VAL A 12 3.69 15.99 1.79
C VAL A 12 3.53 15.77 3.29
N ALA A 13 4.51 16.17 4.10
CA ALA A 13 4.43 16.15 5.57
C ALA A 13 3.19 16.86 6.15
N ASP A 14 2.67 17.86 5.43
CA ASP A 14 1.52 18.65 5.87
C ASP A 14 0.18 17.92 5.65
N ILE A 15 0.15 16.93 4.75
CA ILE A 15 -1.08 16.26 4.29
C ILE A 15 -1.03 14.72 4.37
N MET A 16 0.12 14.13 4.71
CA MET A 16 0.27 12.68 4.80
C MET A 16 -0.49 12.10 6.00
N THR A 17 -0.95 10.85 5.86
CA THR A 17 -1.38 10.04 7.00
C THR A 17 -0.16 9.67 7.82
N ARG A 18 -0.09 10.17 9.06
CA ARG A 18 0.98 9.83 10.00
C ARG A 18 0.70 8.47 10.63
N ASN A 19 1.73 7.64 10.77
CA ASN A 19 1.65 6.30 11.36
C ASN A 19 0.51 5.47 10.75
N PRO A 20 0.52 5.23 9.42
CA PRO A 20 -0.52 4.44 8.79
C PRO A 20 -0.59 3.04 9.41
N VAL A 21 -1.78 2.44 9.38
CA VAL A 21 -1.96 1.04 9.76
C VAL A 21 -1.14 0.18 8.80
N THR A 22 -0.36 -0.76 9.34
CA THR A 22 0.55 -1.60 8.56
C THR A 22 0.29 -3.08 8.81
N VAL A 23 0.78 -3.93 7.91
CA VAL A 23 0.82 -5.38 8.08
C VAL A 23 2.22 -5.90 7.86
N GLN A 24 2.49 -7.08 8.43
CA GLN A 24 3.75 -7.80 8.23
C GLN A 24 3.65 -8.67 6.98
N SER A 25 4.75 -8.78 6.24
CA SER A 25 4.81 -9.56 4.99
C SER A 25 4.47 -11.05 5.16
N GLY A 26 4.67 -11.59 6.37
CA GLY A 26 4.33 -12.96 6.75
C GLY A 26 2.91 -13.16 7.29
N GLN A 27 2.09 -12.11 7.42
CA GLN A 27 0.68 -12.25 7.80
C GLN A 27 -0.15 -12.86 6.67
N THR A 28 -1.29 -13.42 7.04
CA THR A 28 -2.23 -14.04 6.08
C THR A 28 -3.00 -12.98 5.31
N LEU A 29 -3.53 -13.38 4.15
CA LEU A 29 -4.46 -12.54 3.41
C LEU A 29 -5.71 -12.19 4.23
N ARG A 30 -6.24 -13.14 5.02
CA ARG A 30 -7.33 -12.91 5.96
C ARG A 30 -7.01 -11.75 6.91
N ALA A 31 -5.86 -11.81 7.58
CA ALA A 31 -5.47 -10.80 8.55
C ALA A 31 -5.34 -9.41 7.90
N ALA A 32 -4.84 -9.33 6.66
CA ALA A 32 -4.79 -8.08 5.92
C ALA A 32 -6.18 -7.53 5.58
N LEU A 33 -7.11 -8.39 5.13
CA LEU A 33 -8.49 -7.99 4.85
C LEU A 33 -9.25 -7.55 6.11
N GLU A 34 -9.09 -8.26 7.22
CA GLU A 34 -9.67 -7.90 8.51
C GLU A 34 -9.09 -6.57 9.03
N THR A 35 -7.79 -6.34 8.84
CA THR A 35 -7.15 -5.05 9.17
C THR A 35 -7.71 -3.92 8.31
N MET A 36 -7.90 -4.14 7.01
CA MET A 36 -8.52 -3.15 6.12
C MET A 36 -9.94 -2.79 6.56
N ASP A 37 -10.76 -3.80 6.88
CA ASP A 37 -12.16 -3.62 7.33
C ASP A 37 -12.23 -2.89 8.68
N ALA A 38 -11.44 -3.33 9.66
CA ALA A 38 -11.43 -2.74 11.00
C ALA A 38 -10.98 -1.27 11.03
N HIS A 39 -10.16 -0.85 10.06
CA HIS A 39 -9.60 0.50 9.98
C HIS A 39 -10.18 1.34 8.84
N ASP A 40 -11.22 0.85 8.15
CA ASP A 40 -11.85 1.51 6.99
C ASP A 40 -10.82 2.03 5.96
N CYS A 41 -9.88 1.16 5.60
CA CYS A 41 -8.81 1.51 4.66
C CYS A 41 -8.65 0.46 3.55
N HIS A 42 -8.00 0.84 2.46
CA HIS A 42 -7.88 -0.01 1.26
C HIS A 42 -6.43 -0.26 0.82
N HIS A 43 -5.47 0.35 1.51
CA HIS A 43 -4.04 0.26 1.22
C HIS A 43 -3.31 0.08 2.54
N LEU A 44 -2.50 -0.97 2.62
CA LEU A 44 -1.68 -1.26 3.78
C LEU A 44 -0.21 -1.29 3.36
N PRO A 45 0.64 -0.41 3.92
CA PRO A 45 2.07 -0.60 3.86
C PRO A 45 2.45 -1.94 4.49
N VAL A 46 3.32 -2.67 3.81
CA VAL A 46 3.80 -3.99 4.23
C VAL A 46 5.20 -3.85 4.79
N LEU A 47 5.38 -4.26 6.04
CA LEU A 47 6.67 -4.25 6.72
C LEU A 47 7.30 -5.64 6.75
N SER A 48 8.63 -5.69 6.75
CA SER A 48 9.39 -6.88 7.12
C SER A 48 9.30 -7.13 8.62
N SER A 49 9.74 -8.32 9.06
CA SER A 49 9.90 -8.63 10.49
C SER A 49 10.87 -7.69 11.22
N SER A 50 11.77 -7.02 10.49
CA SER A 50 12.68 -6.00 11.01
C SER A 50 12.09 -4.58 10.98
N GLY A 51 10.83 -4.41 10.57
CA GLY A 51 10.13 -3.12 10.57
C GLY A 51 10.37 -2.24 9.33
N HIS A 52 11.07 -2.75 8.32
CA HIS A 52 11.34 -2.00 7.09
C HIS A 52 10.18 -2.12 6.11
N LEU A 53 9.84 -1.04 5.40
CA LEU A 53 8.86 -1.08 4.32
C LEU A 53 9.37 -1.96 3.18
N VAL A 54 8.63 -3.00 2.82
CA VAL A 54 8.97 -3.96 1.74
C VAL A 54 7.93 -4.04 0.64
N GLY A 55 6.79 -3.37 0.80
CA GLY A 55 5.73 -3.39 -0.20
C GLY A 55 4.51 -2.59 0.23
N VAL A 56 3.50 -2.60 -0.64
CA VAL A 56 2.14 -2.16 -0.34
C VAL A 56 1.19 -3.24 -0.82
N VAL A 57 0.15 -3.53 -0.04
CA VAL A 57 -0.95 -4.40 -0.47
C VAL A 57 -2.25 -3.62 -0.50
N THR A 58 -3.03 -3.82 -1.55
CA THR A 58 -4.31 -3.15 -1.75
C THR A 58 -5.49 -4.10 -1.70
N ALA A 59 -6.66 -3.62 -1.31
CA ALA A 59 -7.90 -4.40 -1.35
C ALA A 59 -8.18 -4.97 -2.75
N ARG A 60 -7.73 -4.28 -3.81
CA ARG A 60 -7.81 -4.75 -5.20
C ARG A 60 -6.95 -5.99 -5.43
N GLU A 61 -5.68 -5.96 -5.01
CA GLU A 61 -4.77 -7.12 -5.13
C GLU A 61 -5.28 -8.31 -4.33
N CYS A 62 -5.78 -8.08 -3.11
CA CYS A 62 -6.41 -9.12 -2.29
C CYS A 62 -7.56 -9.81 -3.04
N ARG A 63 -8.46 -9.02 -3.67
CA ARG A 63 -9.59 -9.56 -4.44
C ARG A 63 -9.14 -10.29 -5.72
N LEU A 64 -8.09 -9.82 -6.38
CA LEU A 64 -7.53 -10.48 -7.57
C LEU A 64 -6.90 -11.81 -7.20
N ALA A 65 -6.13 -11.88 -6.11
CA ALA A 65 -5.49 -13.09 -5.64
C ALA A 65 -6.50 -14.21 -5.32
N LEU A 66 -7.67 -13.85 -4.80
CA LEU A 66 -8.76 -14.80 -4.55
C LEU A 66 -9.37 -15.40 -5.83
N ARG A 67 -9.12 -14.80 -6.99
CA ARG A 67 -9.68 -15.22 -8.28
C ARG A 67 -8.68 -15.95 -9.18
N LEU A 68 -7.41 -16.10 -8.77
CA LEU A 68 -6.36 -16.66 -9.62
C LEU A 68 -6.18 -18.18 -9.40
N PRO A 69 -6.43 -19.02 -10.42
CA PRO A 69 -6.22 -20.47 -10.32
C PRO A 69 -4.76 -20.87 -10.05
N GLU A 70 -3.79 -20.10 -10.53
CA GLU A 70 -2.35 -20.44 -10.40
C GLU A 70 -1.81 -20.33 -8.96
N LEU A 71 -2.42 -19.47 -8.15
CA LEU A 71 -2.18 -19.40 -6.70
C LEU A 71 -2.97 -20.47 -5.93
N VAL A 72 -4.00 -21.05 -6.57
CA VAL A 72 -4.99 -21.97 -6.00
C VAL A 72 -4.76 -23.36 -6.58
N ARG A 73 -3.82 -24.13 -6.01
CA ARG A 73 -3.54 -25.49 -6.46
C ARG A 73 -4.74 -26.44 -6.23
N ASP A 74 -5.49 -26.71 -7.30
CA ASP A 74 -6.42 -27.81 -7.63
C ASP A 74 -7.48 -28.37 -6.66
N ASP A 75 -7.56 -28.07 -5.35
CA ASP A 75 -8.61 -28.71 -4.50
C ASP A 75 -9.11 -27.86 -3.29
N TRP A 76 -9.03 -26.53 -3.33
CA TRP A 76 -9.32 -25.68 -2.16
C TRP A 76 -10.57 -24.80 -2.31
N HIS A 77 -11.43 -24.78 -1.28
CA HIS A 77 -12.58 -23.86 -1.20
C HIS A 77 -12.09 -22.43 -0.86
N GLU A 78 -12.73 -21.39 -1.42
CA GLU A 78 -12.33 -19.96 -1.30
C GLU A 78 -11.99 -19.51 0.14
N HIS A 79 -12.71 -20.01 1.14
CA HIS A 79 -12.53 -19.66 2.55
C HIS A 79 -11.25 -20.21 3.19
N GLU A 80 -10.70 -21.32 2.68
CA GLU A 80 -9.46 -21.90 3.21
C GLU A 80 -8.20 -21.23 2.64
N MET A 81 -8.33 -20.54 1.49
CA MET A 81 -7.21 -19.92 0.79
C MET A 81 -6.70 -18.66 1.48
N ILE A 82 -7.60 -17.87 2.07
CA ILE A 82 -7.24 -16.61 2.75
C ILE A 82 -6.33 -16.84 3.97
N ASP A 83 -6.32 -18.05 4.54
CA ASP A 83 -5.46 -18.42 5.67
C ASP A 83 -4.10 -18.98 5.23
N LYS A 84 -3.98 -19.41 3.98
CA LYS A 84 -2.74 -19.99 3.43
C LYS A 84 -1.90 -18.96 2.70
N LEU A 85 -2.55 -18.05 1.97
CA LEU A 85 -1.85 -17.03 1.23
C LEU A 85 -1.25 -15.99 2.18
N ARG A 86 -0.03 -15.55 1.90
CA ARG A 86 0.65 -14.51 2.66
C ARG A 86 0.63 -13.19 1.91
N VAL A 87 0.68 -12.10 2.67
CA VAL A 87 0.73 -10.74 2.11
C VAL A 87 1.88 -10.59 1.11
N ARG A 88 3.06 -11.14 1.42
CA ARG A 88 4.23 -11.10 0.52
C ARG A 88 4.00 -11.74 -0.85
N ASP A 89 3.05 -12.66 -0.96
CA ASP A 89 2.81 -13.41 -2.19
C ASP A 89 2.02 -12.57 -3.21
N ILE A 90 1.38 -11.47 -2.76
CA ILE A 90 0.49 -10.63 -3.57
C ILE A 90 0.80 -9.14 -3.52
N MET A 91 1.63 -8.70 -2.56
CA MET A 91 1.95 -7.28 -2.39
C MET A 91 2.69 -6.75 -3.62
N ASN A 92 2.50 -5.47 -3.89
CA ASN A 92 3.36 -4.75 -4.82
C ASN A 92 4.67 -4.35 -4.13
N THR A 93 5.79 -4.84 -4.62
CA THR A 93 7.14 -4.53 -4.13
C THR A 93 7.70 -3.25 -4.72
N SER A 94 7.16 -2.78 -5.86
CA SER A 94 7.58 -1.56 -6.54
C SER A 94 6.86 -0.35 -5.94
N VAL A 95 7.18 -0.04 -4.69
CA VAL A 95 6.58 1.08 -3.97
C VAL A 95 7.24 2.38 -4.43
N VAL A 96 6.43 3.29 -4.95
CA VAL A 96 6.87 4.67 -5.17
C VAL A 96 6.95 5.35 -3.81
N VAL A 97 8.12 5.90 -3.50
CA VAL A 97 8.40 6.55 -2.22
C VAL A 97 8.71 8.03 -2.44
N ALA A 98 8.27 8.88 -1.51
CA ALA A 98 8.71 10.26 -1.41
C ALA A 98 9.15 10.59 0.03
N GLU A 99 9.85 11.71 0.20
CA GLU A 99 10.25 12.20 1.51
C GLU A 99 9.18 13.15 2.09
N PRO A 100 9.10 13.33 3.42
CA PRO A 100 8.14 14.26 4.02
C PRO A 100 8.28 15.69 3.49
N ASN A 101 9.51 16.09 3.15
CA ASN A 101 9.79 17.42 2.64
C ASN A 101 9.50 17.58 1.13
N THR A 102 9.19 16.50 0.41
CA THR A 102 8.75 16.57 -0.99
C THR A 102 7.51 17.46 -1.11
N PHE A 103 7.45 18.29 -2.16
CA PHE A 103 6.27 19.11 -2.42
C PHE A 103 5.10 18.26 -2.89
N ALA A 104 3.89 18.63 -2.49
CA ALA A 104 2.67 17.91 -2.82
C ALA A 104 2.46 17.76 -4.34
N GLN A 105 2.90 18.73 -5.15
CA GLN A 105 2.82 18.60 -6.61
C GLN A 105 3.79 17.57 -7.16
N GLU A 106 4.99 17.44 -6.60
CA GLU A 106 5.93 16.42 -7.06
C GLU A 106 5.45 15.03 -6.65
N ALA A 107 4.88 14.89 -5.44
CA ALA A 107 4.19 13.66 -5.05
C ALA A 107 3.03 13.32 -6.01
N ALA A 108 2.20 14.30 -6.37
CA ALA A 108 1.14 14.10 -7.36
C ALA A 108 1.69 13.72 -8.74
N ARG A 109 2.82 14.30 -9.16
CA ARG A 109 3.50 13.94 -10.41
C ARG A 109 4.02 12.51 -10.37
N LEU A 110 4.63 12.09 -9.27
CA LEU A 110 5.07 10.71 -9.05
C LEU A 110 3.90 9.73 -9.10
N MET A 111 2.77 10.06 -8.48
CA MET A 111 1.54 9.28 -8.56
C MET A 111 1.05 9.10 -10.00
N LEU A 112 0.97 10.20 -10.76
CA LEU A 112 0.52 10.18 -12.16
C LEU A 112 1.45 9.38 -13.07
N LEU A 113 2.77 9.55 -12.93
CA LEU A 113 3.75 8.85 -13.76
C LEU A 113 3.79 7.35 -13.51
N ASN A 114 3.50 6.92 -12.28
CA ASN A 114 3.55 5.52 -11.87
C ASN A 114 2.15 4.87 -11.80
N TYR A 115 1.09 5.57 -12.23
CA TYR A 115 -0.30 5.13 -12.10
C TYR A 115 -0.65 4.69 -10.66
N ALA A 116 -0.02 5.32 -9.67
CA ALA A 116 -0.15 4.97 -8.27
C ALA A 116 -1.26 5.82 -7.62
N THR A 117 -2.18 5.16 -6.92
CA THR A 117 -3.25 5.83 -6.15
C THR A 117 -2.82 6.20 -4.73
N CYS A 118 -1.66 5.71 -4.29
CA CYS A 118 -0.98 6.11 -3.07
C CYS A 118 0.55 5.99 -3.27
N ILE A 119 1.32 6.74 -2.49
CA ILE A 119 2.77 6.58 -2.39
C ILE A 119 3.15 6.47 -0.92
N ALA A 120 4.20 5.69 -0.61
CA ALA A 120 4.69 5.61 0.75
C ALA A 120 5.60 6.81 1.04
N ILE A 121 5.54 7.33 2.27
CA ILE A 121 6.42 8.41 2.70
C ILE A 121 7.38 7.86 3.73
N LEU A 122 8.66 7.84 3.40
CA LEU A 122 9.71 7.39 4.31
C LEU A 122 10.48 8.61 4.81
N LEU A 123 10.67 8.68 6.12
CA LEU A 123 11.69 9.55 6.71
C LEU A 123 13.03 9.01 6.20
N GLY A 124 13.83 9.86 5.56
CA GLY A 124 15.22 9.51 5.24
C GLY A 124 15.96 9.12 6.51
N GLU A 125 16.96 8.25 6.36
CA GLU A 125 17.86 7.85 7.46
C GLU A 125 18.58 9.04 8.10
#